data_AF-A0AAP8GEZ1-F1
#
_entry.id   AF-A0AAP8GEZ1-F1
#
_cell.length_a   1.000
_cell.length_b   1.000
_cell.length_c   1.000
_cell.angle_alpha   90.00
_cell.angle_beta   90.00
_cell.angle_gamma   90.00
#
_symmetry.space_group_name_H-M   'P 1'
#
loop_
_entity.id
_entity.type
_entity.pdbx_description
1 polymer ?
#
loop_
_entity_poly.entity_id
_entity_poly.type
_entity_poly.pdbx_seq_one_letter_code
_entity_poly.pdbx_strand_id
1 'polypeptide(L)' 'MLKVEMLSTGDEVLYGQIVDTNAAWLADFFFHQGLPLSRRNTVGDNLDDLVTILRERSQHADVLIV' A
#
# COMPACT_ATOMS: atom_id res chain seq x y z
N MET A 1 -4.29 -10.97 14.92
CA MET A 1 -4.89 -10.94 13.56
C MET A 1 -3.80 -10.62 12.58
N LEU A 2 -3.83 -11.25 11.40
CA LEU A 2 -2.89 -10.98 10.31
C LEU A 2 -3.01 -9.50 9.89
N LYS A 3 -1.89 -8.77 9.89
CA LYS A 3 -1.81 -7.37 9.44
C LYS A 3 -1.40 -7.31 7.98
N VAL A 4 -2.36 -6.96 7.13
CA VAL A 4 -2.14 -6.75 5.70
C VAL A 4 -2.12 -5.25 5.41
N GLU A 5 -1.02 -4.77 4.85
CA GLU A 5 -0.87 -3.38 4.43
C GLU A 5 -0.65 -3.28 2.92
N MET A 6 -0.91 -2.11 2.36
CA MET A 6 -0.66 -1.82 0.95
C MET A 6 0.22 -0.58 0.78
N LEU A 7 1.08 -0.62 -0.23
CA LEU A 7 1.91 0.48 -0.69
C LEU A 7 1.67 0.73 -2.17
N SER A 8 0.99 1.82 -2.50
CA SER A 8 0.87 2.26 -3.89
C SER A 8 2.15 3.00 -4.30
N THR A 9 2.61 2.76 -5.52
CA THR A 9 3.82 3.39 -6.09
C THR A 9 3.46 4.16 -7.35
N GLY A 10 4.23 5.21 -7.67
CA GLY A 10 4.03 6.06 -8.84
C GLY A 10 3.80 7.52 -8.47
N ASP A 11 4.57 8.42 -9.09
CA ASP A 11 4.47 9.87 -8.88
C ASP A 11 3.08 10.40 -9.26
N GLU A 12 2.48 9.87 -10.33
CA GLU A 12 1.14 10.24 -10.79
C GLU A 12 0.05 9.91 -9.75
N VAL A 13 0.24 8.86 -8.97
CA VAL A 13 -0.66 8.49 -7.88
C VAL A 13 -0.40 9.38 -6.67
N LEU A 14 0.87 9.57 -6.31
CA LEU A 14 1.29 10.42 -5.18
C LEU A 14 0.78 11.86 -5.34
N TYR A 15 0.91 12.43 -6.54
CA TYR A 15 0.48 13.79 -6.85
C TYR A 15 -1.02 13.89 -7.20
N GLY A 16 -1.76 12.78 -7.21
CA GLY A 16 -3.18 12.75 -7.50
C GLY A 16 -3.54 13.10 -8.94
N GLN A 17 -2.60 12.90 -9.88
CA GLN A 17 -2.86 13.04 -11.32
C GLN A 17 -3.76 11.91 -11.82
N ILE A 18 -3.66 10.73 -11.20
CA ILE A 18 -4.58 9.62 -11.42
C ILE A 18 -5.19 9.16 -10.09
N VAL A 19 -6.37 8.56 -10.18
CA VAL A 19 -7.03 7.92 -9.04
C VAL A 19 -6.44 6.51 -8.88
N ASP A 20 -6.04 6.17 -7.67
CA ASP A 20 -5.58 4.83 -7.31
C ASP A 20 -6.74 3.83 -7.23
N THR A 21 -7.18 3.35 -8.38
CA THR A 21 -8.25 2.34 -8.48
C THR A 21 -7.78 0.97 -8.03
N ASN A 22 -6.49 0.67 -8.11
CA ASN A 22 -5.93 -0.61 -7.67
C ASN A 22 -6.10 -0.77 -6.16
N ALA A 23 -5.78 0.28 -5.39
CA ALA A 23 -5.90 0.22 -3.96
C ALA A 23 -7.35 0.28 -3.47
N ALA A 24 -8.24 0.95 -4.22
CA ALA A 24 -9.68 0.87 -3.96
C ALA A 24 -10.20 -0.56 -4.15
N TRP A 25 -9.88 -1.19 -5.28
CA TRP A 25 -10.29 -2.55 -5.59
C TRP A 25 -9.72 -3.57 -4.60
N LEU A 26 -8.43 -3.47 -4.27
CA LEU A 26 -7.76 -4.41 -3.37
C LEU A 26 -8.32 -4.32 -1.94
N ALA A 27 -8.57 -3.10 -1.45
CA ALA A 27 -9.17 -2.89 -0.13
C ALA A 27 -10.56 -3.53 -0.04
N ASP A 28 -11.38 -3.34 -1.07
CA ASP A 28 -12.72 -3.93 -1.15
C ASP A 28 -12.65 -5.46 -1.21
N PHE A 29 -11.77 -6.02 -2.04
CA PHE A 29 -11.56 -7.45 -2.13
C PHE A 29 -11.18 -8.06 -0.77
N PHE A 30 -10.16 -7.51 -0.11
CA PHE A 30 -9.68 -8.00 1.18
C PHE A 30 -10.72 -7.86 2.30
N PHE A 31 -11.49 -6.77 2.29
CA PHE A 31 -12.62 -6.59 3.21
C PHE A 31 -13.65 -7.71 3.06
N HIS A 32 -14.03 -8.05 1.83
CA HIS A 32 -14.97 -9.14 1.55
C HIS A 32 -14.42 -10.53 1.90
N GLN A 33 -13.09 -10.71 1.93
CA GLN A 33 -12.45 -11.93 2.42
C GLN A 33 -12.33 -11.99 3.95
N GLY A 34 -12.82 -10.99 4.69
CA GLY A 34 -12.71 -10.92 6.15
C GLY A 34 -11.30 -10.55 6.64
N LEU A 35 -10.46 -9.99 5.77
CA LEU A 35 -9.07 -9.59 6.04
C LEU A 35 -8.86 -8.12 5.68
N PRO A 36 -9.54 -7.15 6.34
CA PRO A 36 -9.43 -5.75 5.97
C PRO A 36 -7.99 -5.25 6.03
N LEU A 37 -7.60 -4.41 5.06
CA LEU A 37 -6.29 -3.76 5.07
C LEU A 37 -6.15 -2.86 6.31
N SER A 38 -5.07 -3.01 7.06
CA SER A 38 -4.83 -2.24 8.28
C SER A 38 -4.24 -0.85 8.02
N ARG A 39 -3.55 -0.67 6.87
CA ARG A 39 -2.94 0.60 6.47
C ARG A 39 -2.70 0.63 4.96
N ARG A 40 -2.71 1.84 4.41
CA ARG A 40 -2.32 2.15 3.03
C ARG A 40 -1.32 3.29 3.04
N ASN A 41 -0.30 3.22 2.20
CA ASN A 41 0.67 4.29 1.97
C ASN A 41 0.80 4.50 0.45
N THR A 42 1.17 5.69 0.03
CA THR A 42 1.49 6.01 -1.36
C THR A 42 2.86 6.68 -1.37
N VAL A 43 3.75 6.23 -2.25
CA VAL A 43 5.11 6.76 -2.40
C VAL A 43 5.41 6.96 -3.88
N GLY A 44 6.24 7.95 -4.19
CA GLY A 44 6.69 8.21 -5.56
C GLY A 44 7.76 7.24 -6.04
N ASP A 45 8.29 7.48 -7.23
CA ASP A 45 9.27 6.58 -7.90
C ASP A 45 10.72 6.77 -7.44
N ASN A 46 10.92 7.47 -6.33
CA ASN A 46 12.24 7.61 -5.73
C ASN A 46 12.65 6.30 -5.03
N LEU A 47 13.79 5.74 -5.45
CA LEU A 47 14.30 4.47 -4.92
C LEU A 47 14.61 4.52 -3.42
N ASP A 48 15.16 5.63 -2.91
CA ASP A 48 15.52 5.75 -1.50
C ASP A 48 14.26 5.82 -0.62
N ASP A 49 13.23 6.52 -1.08
CA ASP A 49 11.93 6.58 -0.41
C ASP A 49 11.26 5.20 -0.39
N LEU A 50 11.28 4.48 -1.53
CA LEU A 50 10.78 3.11 -1.66
C LEU A 50 11.50 2.15 -0.70
N VAL A 51 12.83 2.19 -0.65
CA VAL A 51 13.62 1.34 0.25
C VAL A 51 13.30 1.67 1.71
N THR A 52 13.17 2.95 2.04
CA THR A 52 12.85 3.41 3.40
C THR A 52 11.49 2.90 3.83
N ILE A 53 10.44 3.12 3.04
CA ILE A 53 9.08 2.72 3.42
C ILE A 53 8.92 1.20 3.45
N LEU A 54 9.55 0.46 2.53
CA LEU A 54 9.52 -1.02 2.54
C LEU A 54 10.17 -1.57 3.81
N ARG A 55 11.33 -1.03 4.22
CA ARG A 55 11.99 -1.43 5.47
C ARG A 55 11.12 -1.12 6.68
N GLU A 56 10.55 0.07 6.77
CA GLU A 56 9.67 0.43 7.88
C GLU A 56 8.43 -0.48 7.93
N ARG A 57 7.77 -0.71 6.80
CA ARG A 57 6.54 -1.52 6.76
C ARG A 57 6.80 -2.99 7.04
N SER A 58 7.97 -3.53 6.66
CA SER A 58 8.36 -4.90 7.02
C SER A 58 8.44 -5.17 8.53
N GLN A 59 8.55 -4.12 9.35
CA GLN A 59 8.57 -4.26 10.81
C GLN A 59 7.18 -4.26 11.44
N HIS A 60 6.14 -3.90 10.68
CA HIS A 60 4.79 -3.65 11.19
C HIS A 60 3.72 -4.53 10.57
N ALA A 61 3.87 -4.88 9.29
CA ALA A 61 2.93 -5.70 8.53
C ALA A 61 3.41 -7.15 8.45
N ASP A 62 2.47 -8.09 8.57
CA ASP A 62 2.74 -9.50 8.28
C ASP A 62 2.79 -9.73 6.75
N VAL A 63 2.00 -8.95 6.00
CA VAL A 63 1.97 -8.95 4.53
C VAL A 63 1.91 -7.50 4.05
N LEU A 64 2.82 -7.15 3.14
CA LEU A 64 2.81 -5.87 2.43
C LEU A 64 2.60 -6.13 0.94
N ILE A 65 1.57 -5.53 0.36
CA ILE A 65 1.28 -5.60 -1.08
C ILE A 65 1.72 -4.29 -1.71
N VAL A 66 2.48 -4.37 -2.79
CA VAL A 66 2.94 -3.22 -3.59
C VAL A 66 2.23 -3.25 -4.93
#